data_AF-A0A921STA8-F1
#
_entry.id   AF-A0A921STA8-F1
#
_cell.length_a   1.000
_cell.length_b   1.000
_cell.length_c   1.000
_cell.angle_alpha   90.00
_cell.angle_beta   90.00
_cell.angle_gamma   90.00
#
_symmetry.space_group_name_H-M   'P 1'
#
loop_
_entity.id
_entity.type
_entity.pdbx_description
1 polymer ?
#
loop_
_entity_poly.entity_id
_entity_poly.type
_entity_poly.pdbx_seq_one_letter_code
_entity_poly.pdbx_strand_id
1 'polypeptide(L)'
;MTDFSRFLYSSYIKPYLDRQPRDLEAEHLFSLWENSHTVQARREQEALFRFLAVHAFYLGLRTGAGLARDCPAAAPACLTTREP
;
A
#
# COMPACT_ATOMS: atom_id res chain seq x y z
N MET A 1 -14.35 5.17 -7.11
CA MET A 1 -12.94 5.48 -7.47
C MET A 1 -12.92 6.25 -8.78
N THR A 2 -12.05 7.25 -8.91
CA THR A 2 -11.83 7.95 -10.18
C THR A 2 -10.95 7.12 -11.12
N ASP A 3 -10.91 7.46 -12.41
CA ASP A 3 -10.02 6.80 -13.37
C ASP A 3 -8.55 6.99 -13.01
N PHE A 4 -8.19 8.17 -12.49
CA PHE A 4 -6.86 8.41 -11.95
C PHE A 4 -6.53 7.46 -10.80
N SER A 5 -7.45 7.27 -9.83
CA SER A 5 -7.23 6.33 -8.72
C SER A 5 -7.07 4.88 -9.21
N ARG A 6 -7.79 4.49 -10.26
CA ARG A 6 -7.65 3.15 -10.85
C ARG A 6 -6.28 2.98 -11.52
N PHE A 7 -5.87 3.98 -12.30
CA PHE A 7 -4.54 4.02 -12.93
C PHE A 7 -3.41 4.01 -11.88
N LEU A 8 -3.52 4.84 -10.85
CA LEU A 8 -2.56 4.90 -9.75
C LEU A 8 -2.36 3.53 -9.10
N TYR A 9 -3.46 2.82 -8.84
CA TYR A 9 -3.38 1.49 -8.27
C TYR A 9 -2.70 0.49 -9.21
N SER A 10 -3.15 0.40 -10.47
CA SER A 10 -2.62 -0.58 -11.42
C SER A 10 -1.16 -0.33 -11.78
N SER A 11 -0.75 0.93 -11.87
CA SER A 11 0.56 1.32 -12.42
C SER A 11 1.63 1.55 -11.35
N TYR A 12 1.24 1.88 -10.12
CA TYR A 12 2.20 2.21 -9.06
C TYR A 12 2.01 1.37 -7.79
N ILE A 13 0.80 1.41 -7.20
CA ILE A 13 0.59 0.82 -5.87
C ILE A 13 0.71 -0.71 -5.92
N LYS A 14 -0.04 -1.37 -6.80
CA LYS A 14 -0.01 -2.84 -6.91
C LYS A 14 1.39 -3.37 -7.26
N PRO A 15 2.11 -2.83 -8.27
CA PRO A 15 3.48 -3.25 -8.54
C PRO A 15 4.45 -3.01 -7.39
N TYR A 16 4.23 -1.99 -6.54
CA TYR A 16 5.04 -1.81 -5.34
C TYR A 16 4.73 -2.88 -4.29
N LEU A 17 3.45 -3.14 -4.00
CA LEU A 17 3.00 -4.15 -3.06
C LEU A 17 3.47 -5.56 -3.45
N ASP A 18 3.39 -5.90 -4.74
CA ASP A 18 3.82 -7.20 -5.27
C ASP A 18 5.34 -7.44 -5.12
N ARG A 19 6.14 -6.38 -4.97
CA ARG A 19 7.60 -6.46 -4.75
C ARG A 19 8.00 -6.44 -3.27
N GLN A 20 7.07 -6.14 -2.37
CA GLN A 20 7.41 -6.12 -0.95
C GLN A 20 7.67 -7.55 -0.48
N PRO A 21 8.71 -7.78 0.34
CA PRO A 21 8.93 -9.09 0.93
C PRO A 21 7.73 -9.44 1.81
N ARG A 22 7.26 -10.68 1.67
CA ARG A 22 6.25 -11.25 2.54
C ARG A 22 6.95 -12.10 3.58
N ASP A 23 6.49 -12.05 4.82
CA ASP A 23 6.91 -13.00 5.82
C ASP A 23 6.28 -14.38 5.57
N LEU A 24 6.73 -15.40 6.29
CA LEU A 24 6.27 -16.77 6.10
C LEU A 24 4.76 -16.91 6.35
N GLU A 25 4.23 -16.18 7.32
CA GLU A 25 2.80 -16.15 7.64
C GLU A 25 2.00 -15.55 6.48
N ALA A 26 2.42 -14.41 5.95
CA ALA A 26 1.79 -13.79 4.79
C ALA A 26 1.84 -14.72 3.58
N GLU A 27 3.00 -15.31 3.23
CA GLU A 27 3.08 -16.24 2.10
C GLU A 27 2.13 -17.43 2.25
N HIS A 28 2.02 -18.00 3.45
CA HIS A 28 1.08 -19.08 3.71
C HIS A 28 -0.37 -18.64 3.48
N LEU A 29 -0.76 -17.48 3.99
CA LEU A 29 -2.11 -16.92 3.81
C LEU A 29 -2.41 -16.61 2.34
N PHE A 30 -1.45 -16.04 1.60
CA PHE A 30 -1.60 -15.77 0.17
C PHE A 30 -1.77 -17.08 -0.62
N SER A 31 -0.94 -18.09 -0.35
CA SER A 31 -1.02 -19.39 -1.00
C SER A 31 -2.35 -20.10 -0.72
N LEU A 32 -2.79 -20.12 0.55
CA LEU A 32 -4.08 -20.68 0.92
C LEU A 32 -5.20 -19.95 0.18
N TRP A 33 -5.15 -18.62 0.15
CA TRP A 33 -6.15 -17.79 -0.51
C TRP A 33 -6.27 -18.07 -2.01
N GLU A 34 -5.14 -18.10 -2.73
CA GLU A 34 -5.09 -18.34 -4.18
C GLU A 34 -5.66 -19.70 -4.59
N ASN A 35 -5.46 -20.71 -3.75
CA ASN A 35 -5.86 -22.10 -4.02
C ASN A 35 -7.28 -22.45 -3.55
N SER A 36 -7.85 -21.71 -2.59
CA SER A 36 -9.16 -22.01 -1.99
C SER A 36 -10.33 -21.21 -2.58
N HIS A 37 -10.05 -20.11 -3.30
CA HIS A 37 -11.10 -19.19 -3.77
C HIS A 37 -11.40 -19.30 -5.25
N THR A 38 -12.70 -19.19 -5.57
CA THR A 38 -13.19 -19.11 -6.95
C THR A 38 -12.60 -17.88 -7.67
N VAL A 39 -12.59 -17.91 -9.00
CA VAL A 39 -12.12 -16.78 -9.81
C VAL A 39 -12.92 -15.51 -9.52
N GLN A 40 -14.23 -15.65 -9.26
CA GLN A 40 -15.10 -14.51 -8.94
C GLN A 40 -14.73 -13.87 -7.60
N ALA A 41 -14.55 -14.68 -6.55
CA ALA A 41 -14.15 -14.18 -5.22
C ALA A 41 -12.80 -13.45 -5.28
N ARG A 42 -11.86 -13.94 -6.08
CA ARG A 42 -10.57 -13.27 -6.31
C ARG A 42 -10.71 -11.90 -6.99
N ARG A 43 -11.64 -11.77 -7.95
CA ARG A 43 -11.91 -10.48 -8.61
C ARG A 43 -12.56 -9.47 -7.68
N GLU A 44 -13.49 -9.92 -6.85
CA GLU A 44 -14.16 -9.09 -5.84
C GLU A 44 -13.17 -8.60 -4.78
N GLN A 45 -12.28 -9.48 -4.32
CA GLN A 45 -11.19 -9.09 -3.43
C GLN A 45 -10.27 -8.06 -4.07
N GLU A 46 -9.85 -8.27 -5.33
CA GLU A 46 -8.98 -7.32 -6.02
C GLU A 46 -9.61 -5.92 -6.10
N ALA A 47 -10.94 -5.83 -6.24
CA ALA A 47 -11.66 -4.56 -6.20
C ALA A 47 -11.62 -3.92 -4.79
N LEU A 48 -11.77 -4.72 -3.74
CA LEU A 48 -11.68 -4.25 -2.35
C LEU A 48 -10.27 -3.77 -2.00
N PHE A 49 -9.24 -4.56 -2.32
CA PHE A 49 -7.84 -4.22 -2.06
C PHE A 49 -7.43 -2.97 -2.82
N ARG A 50 -7.89 -2.82 -4.07
CA ARG A 50 -7.72 -1.60 -4.84
C ARG A 50 -8.30 -0.38 -4.12
N PHE A 51 -9.52 -0.48 -3.62
CA PHE A 51 -10.15 0.61 -2.88
C PHE A 51 -9.34 0.97 -1.62
N LEU A 52 -8.99 -0.02 -0.81
CA LEU A 52 -8.27 0.19 0.45
C LEU A 52 -6.86 0.76 0.22
N ALA A 53 -6.08 0.16 -0.67
CA ALA A 53 -4.71 0.56 -0.92
C ALA A 53 -4.60 2.01 -1.44
N VAL A 54 -5.52 2.43 -2.31
CA VAL A 54 -5.57 3.83 -2.78
C VAL A 54 -5.87 4.81 -1.65
N HIS A 55 -6.83 4.49 -0.78
CA HIS A 55 -7.18 5.39 0.33
C HIS A 55 -6.09 5.42 1.39
N ALA A 56 -5.45 4.28 1.68
CA ALA A 56 -4.28 4.22 2.54
C ALA A 56 -3.12 5.06 1.98
N PHE A 57 -2.89 5.01 0.66
CA PHE A 57 -1.89 5.86 0.00
C PHE A 57 -2.20 7.35 0.15
N TYR A 58 -3.44 7.78 -0.13
CA TYR A 58 -3.83 9.18 0.05
C TYR A 58 -3.77 9.64 1.51
N LEU A 59 -4.11 8.76 2.45
CA LEU A 59 -3.94 9.01 3.87
C LEU A 59 -2.45 9.25 4.18
N GLY A 60 -1.56 8.37 3.72
CA GLY A 60 -0.11 8.51 3.88
C GLY A 60 0.42 9.84 3.33
N LEU A 61 -0.05 10.28 2.16
CA LEU A 61 0.32 11.59 1.61
C LEU A 61 -0.13 12.76 2.49
N ARG A 62 -1.36 12.71 3.01
CA ARG A 62 -1.89 13.75 3.91
C ARG A 62 -1.14 13.77 5.23
N THR A 63 -0.84 12.61 5.79
CA THR A 63 -0.04 12.47 7.01
C THR A 63 1.37 13.03 6.80
N GLY A 64 2.05 12.64 5.72
CA GLY A 64 3.37 13.15 5.38
C GLY A 64 3.40 14.67 5.19
N ALA A 65 2.39 15.24 4.51
CA ALA A 65 2.26 16.68 4.35
C ALA A 65 2.00 17.42 5.67
N GLY A 66 1.27 16.80 6.61
CA GLY A 66 1.09 17.31 7.97
C GLY A 66 2.41 17.32 8.74
N LEU A 67 3.12 16.19 8.77
CA LEU A 67 4.41 16.06 9.46
C LEU A 67 5.48 17.03 8.92
N ALA A 68 5.48 17.30 7.61
CA ALA A 68 6.40 18.26 7.00
C ALA A 68 6.15 19.71 7.42
N ARG A 69 4.92 20.07 7.81
CA ARG A 69 4.59 21.42 8.33
C ARG A 69 5.07 21.61 9.76
N ASP A 70 5.04 20.52 10.53
CA ASP A 70 5.44 20.52 11.94
C ASP A 70 6.95 20.33 12.13
N CYS A 71 7.67 19.87 11.09
CA CYS A 71 9.12 19.75 11.10
C CYS A 71 9.78 21.08 10.69
N PRO A 72 10.52 21.77 11.58
CA PRO A 72 11.27 22.96 11.20
C PRO A 72 12.31 22.61 10.12
N ALA A 73 12.39 23.44 9.07
CA ALA A 73 13.18 23.22 7.84
C ALA A 73 14.71 23.02 8.04
N ALA A 74 15.20 23.05 9.29
CA ALA A 74 16.62 22.97 9.65
C ALA A 74 17.06 21.61 10.23
N ALA A 75 16.22 20.58 10.24
CA ALA A 75 16.58 19.27 10.82
C ALA A 75 16.58 18.13 9.78
N PRO A 76 17.64 17.99 8.95
CA PRO A 76 17.85 16.78 8.16
C PRO A 76 18.07 15.52 9.04
N ALA A 77 18.14 15.68 10.37
CA ALA A 77 18.23 14.60 11.34
C ALA A 77 16.88 13.93 11.68
N CYS A 78 15.73 14.54 11.33
CA CYS A 78 14.41 14.02 11.74
C CYS A 78 13.97 12.78 10.93
N LEU A 79 14.57 12.53 9.77
CA LEU A 79 14.17 11.43 8.87
C LEU A 79 15.22 10.30 8.77
N THR A 80 16.31 10.39 9.53
CA THR A 80 17.46 9.47 9.39
C THR A 80 17.65 8.47 10.51
N THR A 81 16.75 8.40 11.52
CA THR A 81 16.74 7.27 12.46
C THR A 81 16.11 6.05 11.78
N ARG A 82 16.82 5.53 10.78
CA ARG A 82 16.71 4.14 10.37
C ARG A 82 17.42 3.36 11.48
N GLU A 83 16.66 2.87 12.46
CA GLU A 83 17.17 1.95 13.48
C GLU A 83 17.81 0.73 12.78
N PRO A 84 18.97 0.25 13.27
CA PRO A 84 19.72 -0.87 12.69
C PRO A 84 19.03 -2.23 12.90
#